data_AF-A0A370CHV0-F1
#
_entry.id   AF-A0A370CHV0-F1
#
_cell.length_a   1.000
_cell.length_b   1.000
_cell.length_c   1.000
_cell.angle_alpha   90.00
_cell.angle_beta   90.00
_cell.angle_gamma   90.00
#
_symmetry.space_group_name_H-M   'P 1'
#
loop_
_entity.id
_entity.type
_entity.pdbx_description
1 polymer ?
#
loop_
_entity_poly.entity_id
_entity_poly.type
_entity_poly.pdbx_seq_one_letter_code
_entity_poly.pdbx_strand_id
1 'polypeptide(L)'
;MQETMVRQAIRFFGSISNMANTIGVSRATIYRYLEGGSIPSEVALRIEFKSGRRISYKKLIPWKAKYHLELDVFPDALIDLLLTKIIISGEVPHFPDQKGLPVPNQRAICVDENNHLIYGLEAIEATRKQRKKSVLAWRISLLNLQNEKYEIYALKRAFDLMERTGIGIALDKRLGERRGRNNVHNSAHLFFGKGTKTRTITSNRLGLGSHFTYEQLKKILQHGDKELIKQVREKKLTPYAAYQCIKNNNLQLPSSQSFHL
;
A
#
# COMPACT_ATOMS: atom_id res chain seq x y z
N MET A 1 12.51 -25.51 -20.65
CA MET A 1 13.29 -24.58 -19.79
C MET A 1 13.34 -25.05 -18.33
N GLN A 2 12.19 -25.31 -17.69
CA GLN A 2 12.13 -25.82 -16.31
C GLN A 2 12.83 -27.17 -16.13
N GLU A 3 12.56 -28.15 -17.00
CA GLU A 3 13.20 -29.48 -16.94
C GLU A 3 14.73 -29.38 -16.90
N THR A 4 15.31 -28.53 -17.76
CA THR A 4 16.76 -28.29 -17.81
C THR A 4 17.30 -27.80 -16.48
N MET A 5 16.56 -26.94 -15.78
CA MET A 5 16.94 -26.41 -14.46
C MET A 5 16.77 -27.46 -13.35
N VAL A 6 15.73 -28.31 -13.43
CA VAL A 6 15.56 -29.44 -12.50
C VAL A 6 16.69 -30.46 -12.67
N ARG A 7 17.10 -30.77 -13.91
CA ARG A 7 18.27 -31.63 -14.19
C ARG A 7 19.57 -31.02 -13.66
N GLN A 8 19.73 -29.70 -13.77
CA GLN A 8 20.86 -29.00 -13.17
C GLN A 8 20.85 -29.10 -11.64
N ALA A 9 19.67 -29.04 -11.00
CA ALA A 9 19.51 -29.26 -9.57
C ALA A 9 19.87 -30.67 -9.14
N ILE A 10 19.40 -31.68 -9.86
CA ILE A 10 19.73 -33.07 -9.57
C ILE A 10 21.24 -33.31 -9.66
N ARG A 11 21.90 -32.74 -10.68
CA ARG A 11 23.37 -32.81 -10.82
C ARG A 11 24.08 -32.14 -9.66
N PHE A 12 23.60 -30.99 -9.20
CA PHE A 12 24.17 -30.30 -8.04
C PHE A 12 24.06 -31.14 -6.77
N PHE A 13 22.92 -31.78 -6.51
CA PHE A 13 22.72 -32.65 -5.34
C PHE A 13 23.26 -34.08 -5.54
N GLY A 14 23.89 -34.37 -6.68
CA GLY A 14 24.53 -35.65 -7.02
C GLY A 14 23.57 -36.76 -7.47
N SER A 15 22.36 -36.84 -6.91
CA SER A 15 21.35 -37.83 -7.33
C SER A 15 19.92 -37.38 -7.02
N ILE A 16 18.93 -38.06 -7.63
CA ILE A 16 17.51 -37.82 -7.35
C ILE A 16 17.18 -38.13 -5.89
N SER A 17 17.73 -39.22 -5.34
CA SER A 17 17.52 -39.60 -3.94
C SER A 17 18.07 -38.56 -2.98
N ASN A 18 19.29 -38.08 -3.24
CA ASN A 18 19.94 -37.07 -2.41
C ASN A 18 19.19 -35.75 -2.47
N MET A 19 18.76 -35.33 -3.67
CA MET A 19 17.93 -34.14 -3.82
C MET A 19 16.63 -34.28 -3.03
N ALA A 20 15.86 -35.34 -3.28
CA ALA A 20 14.59 -35.63 -2.61
C ALA A 20 14.71 -35.53 -1.08
N ASN A 21 15.70 -36.22 -0.50
CA ASN A 21 15.97 -36.19 0.93
C ASN A 21 16.39 -34.79 1.41
N THR A 22 17.26 -34.10 0.68
CA THR A 22 17.79 -32.78 1.06
C THR A 22 16.72 -31.69 1.07
N ILE A 23 15.76 -31.74 0.14
CA ILE A 23 14.67 -30.75 0.05
C ILE A 23 13.37 -31.22 0.73
N GLY A 24 13.34 -32.44 1.26
CA GLY A 24 12.23 -32.98 2.05
C GLY A 24 11.00 -33.33 1.22
N VAL A 25 11.19 -33.93 0.03
CA VAL A 25 10.10 -34.40 -0.83
C VAL A 25 10.37 -35.84 -1.30
N SER A 26 9.35 -36.54 -1.80
CA SER A 26 9.55 -37.91 -2.32
C SER A 26 10.27 -37.94 -3.67
N ARG A 27 10.98 -39.04 -3.97
CA ARG A 27 11.63 -39.25 -5.29
C ARG A 27 10.63 -39.16 -6.45
N ALA A 28 9.43 -39.70 -6.27
CA ALA A 28 8.34 -39.60 -7.25
C ALA A 28 7.96 -38.13 -7.55
N THR A 29 8.04 -37.26 -6.54
CA THR A 29 7.79 -35.82 -6.72
C THR A 29 8.87 -35.15 -7.58
N ILE A 30 10.13 -35.54 -7.44
CA ILE A 30 11.21 -35.05 -8.31
C ILE A 30 11.03 -35.50 -9.76
N TYR A 31 10.61 -36.75 -9.99
CA TYR A 31 10.30 -37.24 -11.34
C TYR A 31 9.16 -36.45 -11.99
N ARG A 32 8.08 -36.17 -11.24
CA ARG A 32 6.99 -35.30 -11.73
C ARG A 32 7.48 -33.91 -12.15
N TYR A 33 8.48 -33.34 -11.47
CA TYR A 33 9.07 -32.05 -11.87
C TYR A 33 9.91 -32.14 -13.16
N LEU A 34 10.59 -33.26 -13.39
CA LEU A 34 11.30 -33.52 -14.65
C LEU A 34 10.33 -33.64 -15.82
N GLU A 35 9.17 -34.25 -15.60
CA GLU A 35 8.08 -34.37 -16.58
C GLU A 35 7.33 -33.05 -16.82
N GLY A 36 7.78 -31.95 -16.22
CA GLY A 36 7.18 -30.61 -16.40
C GLY A 36 6.05 -30.29 -15.41
N GLY A 37 5.84 -31.12 -14.39
CA GLY A 37 4.92 -30.85 -13.29
C GLY A 37 5.31 -29.59 -12.52
N SER A 38 4.32 -28.88 -11.99
CA SER A 38 4.53 -27.63 -11.26
C SER A 38 5.37 -27.85 -9.99
N ILE A 39 6.42 -27.04 -9.81
CA ILE A 39 7.24 -27.05 -8.60
C ILE A 39 6.66 -26.01 -7.63
N PRO A 40 6.20 -26.42 -6.43
CA PRO A 40 5.76 -25.48 -5.40
C PRO A 40 6.89 -24.53 -5.03
N SER A 41 6.54 -23.27 -4.78
CA SER A 41 7.51 -22.20 -4.50
C SER A 41 8.40 -22.50 -3.30
N GLU A 42 7.85 -23.12 -2.26
CA GLU A 42 8.61 -23.53 -1.08
C GLU A 42 9.69 -24.56 -1.44
N VAL A 43 9.38 -25.50 -2.33
CA VAL A 43 10.34 -26.51 -2.80
C VAL A 43 11.42 -25.85 -3.67
N ALA A 44 11.04 -24.93 -4.56
CA ALA A 44 12.00 -24.20 -5.40
C ALA A 44 12.94 -23.32 -4.56
N LEU A 45 12.45 -22.69 -3.49
CA LEU A 45 13.26 -21.91 -2.54
C LEU A 45 14.19 -22.79 -1.72
N ARG A 46 13.74 -23.97 -1.26
CA ARG A 46 14.62 -24.94 -0.59
C ARG A 46 15.75 -25.40 -1.51
N ILE A 47 15.47 -25.61 -2.80
CA ILE A 47 16.49 -25.92 -3.81
C ILE A 47 17.50 -24.78 -3.94
N GLU A 48 17.04 -23.54 -4.06
CA GLU A 48 17.93 -22.37 -4.15
C GLU A 48 18.80 -22.22 -2.89
N PHE A 49 18.21 -22.34 -1.72
CA PHE A 49 18.92 -22.23 -0.44
C PHE A 49 19.97 -23.35 -0.29
N LYS A 50 19.58 -24.61 -0.50
CA LYS A 50 20.48 -25.76 -0.34
C LYS A 50 21.51 -25.87 -1.45
N SER A 51 21.30 -25.21 -2.59
CA SER A 51 22.31 -25.07 -3.64
C SER A 51 23.26 -23.90 -3.46
N GLY A 52 23.16 -23.16 -2.35
CA GLY A 52 23.96 -21.95 -2.13
C GLY A 52 23.68 -20.89 -3.19
N ARG A 53 22.42 -20.79 -3.64
CA ARG A 53 21.93 -19.87 -4.69
C ARG A 53 22.50 -20.08 -6.09
N ARG A 54 23.20 -21.20 -6.34
CA ARG A 54 23.67 -21.56 -7.69
C ARG A 54 22.52 -21.86 -8.66
N ILE A 55 21.37 -22.24 -8.13
CA ILE A 55 20.17 -22.55 -8.91
C ILE A 55 19.05 -21.64 -8.45
N SER A 56 18.67 -20.69 -9.31
CA SER A 56 17.66 -19.71 -8.93
C SER A 56 16.26 -20.31 -8.97
N TYR A 57 15.50 -20.11 -7.90
CA TYR A 57 14.12 -20.59 -7.81
C TYR A 57 13.23 -20.02 -8.93
N LYS A 58 13.52 -18.79 -9.38
CA LYS A 58 12.82 -18.10 -10.49
C LYS A 58 12.93 -18.84 -11.83
N LYS A 59 13.97 -19.66 -12.00
CA LYS A 59 14.19 -20.47 -13.20
C LYS A 59 13.56 -21.87 -13.11
N LEU A 60 13.24 -22.32 -11.89
CA LEU A 60 12.63 -23.62 -11.61
C LEU A 60 11.10 -23.60 -11.74
N ILE A 61 10.46 -22.45 -11.56
CA ILE A 61 9.01 -22.31 -11.67
C ILE A 61 8.66 -21.75 -13.06
N PRO A 62 7.79 -22.41 -13.85
CA PRO A 62 7.46 -21.95 -15.19
C PRO A 62 6.65 -20.65 -15.12
N TRP A 63 6.89 -19.76 -16.09
CA TRP A 63 6.37 -18.39 -16.15
C TRP A 63 4.83 -18.28 -16.06
N LYS A 64 4.08 -19.36 -16.31
CA LYS A 64 2.62 -19.42 -16.17
C LYS A 64 2.13 -19.70 -14.74
N ALA A 65 2.95 -20.28 -13.86
CA ALA A 65 2.67 -20.40 -12.42
C ALA A 65 3.10 -19.13 -11.63
N LYS A 66 3.61 -18.12 -12.34
CA LYS A 66 4.03 -16.81 -11.83
C LYS A 66 2.88 -15.95 -11.31
N TYR A 67 1.63 -16.31 -11.61
CA TYR A 67 0.44 -15.51 -11.30
C TYR A 67 -0.33 -15.94 -10.04
N HIS A 68 -0.03 -17.10 -9.45
CA HIS A 68 -0.50 -17.42 -8.08
C HIS A 68 0.52 -17.04 -6.99
N LEU A 69 1.68 -16.54 -7.42
CA LEU A 69 2.76 -15.93 -6.63
C LEU A 69 2.57 -14.40 -6.45
N GLU A 70 1.39 -13.86 -6.76
CA GLU A 70 1.08 -12.41 -6.77
C GLU A 70 0.76 -11.79 -5.40
N LEU A 71 0.96 -12.51 -4.30
CA LEU A 71 0.97 -11.93 -2.95
C LEU A 71 2.20 -12.49 -2.22
N ASP A 72 3.04 -11.58 -1.72
CA ASP A 72 4.26 -11.78 -0.90
C ASP A 72 5.59 -12.02 -1.66
N VAL A 73 6.33 -10.93 -1.92
CA VAL A 73 7.47 -10.45 -1.11
C VAL A 73 7.91 -9.09 -1.69
N PHE A 74 7.88 -8.07 -0.84
CA PHE A 74 8.36 -6.71 -1.10
C PHE A 74 9.90 -6.70 -1.22
N PRO A 75 10.51 -5.84 -2.06
CA PRO A 75 11.95 -5.59 -1.93
C PRO A 75 12.22 -4.98 -0.56
N ASP A 76 13.34 -5.40 0.04
CA ASP A 76 13.88 -5.18 1.41
C ASP A 76 14.03 -3.71 1.88
N ALA A 77 13.14 -2.78 1.54
CA ALA A 77 13.22 -1.39 1.96
C ALA A 77 11.86 -0.68 2.17
N LEU A 78 10.79 -1.42 2.48
CA LEU A 78 9.56 -0.81 3.00
C LEU A 78 9.69 -0.58 4.51
N ILE A 79 10.32 0.53 4.85
CA ILE A 79 10.47 1.06 6.20
C ILE A 79 9.06 1.24 6.81
N ASP A 80 8.66 0.47 7.82
CA ASP A 80 7.51 0.68 8.73
C ASP A 80 6.05 0.71 8.20
N LEU A 81 5.75 0.30 6.96
CA LEU A 81 4.35 0.14 6.49
C LEU A 81 3.84 -1.28 6.78
N LEU A 82 3.02 -1.41 7.83
CA LEU A 82 2.51 -2.71 8.29
C LEU A 82 1.00 -2.82 8.11
N LEU A 83 0.55 -3.89 7.44
CA LEU A 83 -0.86 -4.28 7.45
C LEU A 83 -1.12 -5.12 8.70
N THR A 84 -1.96 -4.63 9.60
CA THR A 84 -2.23 -5.25 10.90
C THR A 84 -3.72 -5.35 11.17
N LYS A 85 -4.11 -6.25 12.07
CA LYS A 85 -5.50 -6.40 12.51
C LYS A 85 -5.69 -5.63 13.81
N ILE A 86 -6.50 -4.58 13.79
CA ILE A 86 -6.79 -3.74 14.96
C ILE A 86 -8.09 -4.21 15.61
N ILE A 87 -8.06 -4.41 16.93
CA ILE A 87 -9.24 -4.70 17.75
C ILE A 87 -9.95 -3.38 18.05
N ILE A 88 -11.26 -3.33 17.78
CA ILE A 88 -12.08 -2.15 18.06
C ILE A 88 -12.53 -2.24 19.51
N SER A 89 -11.77 -1.66 20.43
CA SER A 89 -12.10 -1.61 21.87
C SER A 89 -12.79 -0.30 22.23
N GLY A 90 -14.05 -0.35 22.66
CA GLY A 90 -14.76 0.80 23.29
C GLY A 90 -15.45 1.81 22.36
N GLU A 91 -16.00 2.87 22.99
CA GLU A 91 -16.70 3.99 22.36
C GLU A 91 -15.78 4.81 21.44
N VAL A 92 -16.34 5.30 20.34
CA VAL A 92 -15.61 6.06 19.31
C VAL A 92 -15.15 7.37 19.94
N PRO A 93 -13.86 7.77 19.81
CA PRO A 93 -13.55 9.16 20.02
C PRO A 93 -14.32 9.97 18.99
N HIS A 94 -15.06 10.98 19.45
CA HIS A 94 -15.80 11.88 18.58
C HIS A 94 -14.79 12.68 17.75
N PHE A 95 -14.74 12.43 16.45
CA PHE A 95 -13.87 13.16 15.54
C PHE A 95 -14.72 14.01 14.60
N PRO A 96 -14.63 15.34 14.71
CA PRO A 96 -15.22 16.21 13.69
C PRO A 96 -14.43 15.99 12.38
N ASP A 97 -15.17 15.90 11.27
CA ASP A 97 -14.69 16.04 9.88
C ASP A 97 -14.28 14.79 9.07
N GLN A 98 -14.83 13.60 9.33
CA GLN A 98 -14.69 12.44 8.40
C GLN A 98 -16.00 11.81 7.92
N LYS A 99 -17.08 12.60 7.76
CA LYS A 99 -18.25 12.16 6.98
C LYS A 99 -17.90 12.26 5.50
N GLY A 100 -17.92 11.16 4.73
CA GLY A 100 -17.98 11.32 3.27
C GLY A 100 -17.13 10.45 2.35
N LEU A 101 -16.64 9.27 2.73
CA LEU A 101 -16.00 8.38 1.76
C LEU A 101 -17.03 7.36 1.19
N PRO A 102 -16.80 6.83 0.00
CA PRO A 102 -17.38 5.55 -0.40
C PRO A 102 -16.44 4.46 0.09
N VAL A 103 -16.93 3.54 0.91
CA VAL A 103 -16.21 2.31 1.24
C VAL A 103 -16.39 1.34 0.07
N PRO A 104 -15.35 1.02 -0.72
CA PRO A 104 -15.37 -0.24 -1.42
C PRO A 104 -15.27 -1.32 -0.34
N ASN A 105 -16.20 -2.27 -0.34
CA ASN A 105 -16.05 -3.51 0.43
C ASN A 105 -14.59 -3.97 0.28
N GLN A 106 -13.85 -4.12 1.40
CA GLN A 106 -12.50 -4.71 1.53
C GLN A 106 -11.25 -3.80 1.57
N ARG A 107 -11.31 -2.47 1.46
CA ARG A 107 -10.10 -1.65 1.70
C ARG A 107 -9.79 -1.50 3.20
N ALA A 108 -8.54 -1.72 3.59
CA ALA A 108 -8.07 -1.55 4.96
C ALA A 108 -8.15 -0.08 5.39
N ILE A 109 -8.39 0.16 6.68
CA ILE A 109 -8.28 1.51 7.26
C ILE A 109 -6.81 1.93 7.34
N CYS A 110 -6.53 3.18 7.71
CA CYS A 110 -5.16 3.60 7.97
C CYS A 110 -5.06 4.35 9.30
N VAL A 111 -4.03 4.04 10.08
CA VAL A 111 -3.71 4.65 11.36
C VAL A 111 -2.26 5.12 11.39
N ASP A 112 -1.96 6.11 12.22
CA ASP A 112 -0.59 6.58 12.45
C ASP A 112 0.21 5.66 13.41
N GLU A 113 1.45 6.03 13.72
CA GLU A 113 2.29 5.29 14.66
C GLU A 113 1.70 5.17 16.08
N ASN A 114 0.77 6.04 16.46
CA ASN A 114 0.10 6.07 17.77
C ASN A 114 -1.31 5.46 17.73
N ASN A 115 -1.68 4.78 16.64
CA ASN A 115 -3.01 4.24 16.38
C ASN A 115 -4.13 5.30 16.24
N HIS A 116 -3.80 6.56 15.96
CA HIS A 116 -4.81 7.53 15.57
C HIS A 116 -5.30 7.26 14.15
N LEU A 117 -6.61 7.29 13.95
CA LEU A 117 -7.22 7.08 12.64
C LEU A 117 -6.86 8.20 11.66
N ILE A 118 -6.32 7.83 10.50
CA ILE A 118 -6.08 8.75 9.38
C ILE A 118 -7.27 8.73 8.43
N TYR A 119 -7.72 7.53 8.00
CA TYR A 119 -8.92 7.37 7.17
C TYR A 119 -9.58 6.00 7.41
N GLY A 120 -10.82 5.86 6.94
CA GLY A 120 -11.56 4.59 6.95
C GLY A 120 -12.59 4.45 8.06
N LEU A 121 -13.08 5.58 8.60
CA LEU A 121 -14.13 5.60 9.64
C LEU A 121 -15.35 4.76 9.24
N GLU A 122 -15.79 4.87 8.00
CA GLU A 122 -16.95 4.15 7.50
C GLU A 122 -16.74 2.64 7.44
N ALA A 123 -15.50 2.19 7.19
CA ALA A 123 -15.16 0.77 7.26
C ALA A 123 -15.22 0.26 8.71
N ILE A 124 -14.85 1.09 9.70
CA ILE A 124 -15.03 0.79 11.13
C ILE A 124 -16.52 0.70 11.46
N GLU A 125 -17.32 1.68 11.03
CA GLU A 125 -18.77 1.70 11.25
C GLU A 125 -19.46 0.48 10.62
N ALA A 126 -19.11 0.13 9.38
CA ALA A 126 -19.62 -1.05 8.70
C ALA A 126 -19.22 -2.35 9.43
N THR A 127 -17.97 -2.44 9.88
CA THR A 127 -17.46 -3.59 10.67
C THR A 127 -18.25 -3.76 11.98
N ARG A 128 -18.57 -2.65 12.67
CA ARG A 128 -19.41 -2.66 13.88
C ARG A 128 -20.84 -3.11 13.59
N LYS A 129 -21.47 -2.62 12.51
CA LYS A 129 -22.80 -3.08 12.07
C LYS A 129 -22.83 -4.60 11.80
N GLN A 130 -21.73 -5.14 11.29
CA GLN A 130 -21.54 -6.58 11.07
C GLN A 130 -21.13 -7.37 12.33
N ARG A 131 -21.12 -6.74 13.51
CA ARG A 131 -20.72 -7.34 14.80
C ARG A 131 -19.31 -7.96 14.81
N LYS A 132 -18.43 -7.51 13.91
CA LYS A 132 -17.03 -7.92 13.87
C LYS A 132 -16.24 -7.10 14.89
N LYS A 133 -15.32 -7.77 15.61
CA LYS A 133 -14.52 -7.17 16.68
C LYS A 133 -13.23 -6.49 16.19
N SER A 134 -12.93 -6.58 14.91
CA SER A 134 -11.63 -6.18 14.36
C SER A 134 -11.71 -5.77 12.90
N VAL A 135 -10.82 -4.88 12.48
CA VAL A 135 -10.67 -4.40 11.11
C VAL A 135 -9.21 -4.48 10.68
N LEU A 136 -8.96 -4.67 9.38
CA LEU A 136 -7.62 -4.58 8.81
C LEU A 136 -7.21 -3.12 8.67
N ALA A 137 -5.97 -2.81 9.06
CA ALA A 137 -5.44 -1.46 9.10
C ALA A 137 -4.01 -1.41 8.61
N TRP A 138 -3.72 -0.47 7.71
CA TRP A 138 -2.38 0.01 7.48
C TRP A 138 -1.92 0.85 8.66
N ARG A 139 -0.73 0.57 9.17
CA ARG A 139 -0.03 1.41 10.13
C ARG A 139 1.09 2.14 9.40
N ILE A 140 1.08 3.47 9.45
CA ILE A 140 2.09 4.32 8.82
C ILE A 140 2.71 5.26 9.85
N SER A 141 4.04 5.28 9.93
CA SER A 141 4.78 6.25 10.72
C SER A 141 4.87 7.60 10.01
N LEU A 142 4.18 8.63 10.51
CA LEU A 142 4.25 10.00 10.00
C LEU A 142 5.65 10.60 10.19
N LEU A 143 6.37 10.19 11.23
CA LEU A 143 7.77 10.58 11.43
C LEU A 143 8.68 10.04 10.32
N ASN A 144 8.52 8.78 9.93
CA ASN A 144 9.30 8.19 8.84
C ASN A 144 8.92 8.79 7.49
N LEU A 145 7.64 9.12 7.29
CA LEU A 145 7.20 9.86 6.12
C LEU A 145 7.83 11.25 6.08
N GLN A 146 7.93 11.89 7.25
CA GLN A 146 8.63 13.17 7.37
C GLN A 146 10.13 13.05 7.10
N ASN A 147 10.75 11.91 7.36
CA ASN A 147 12.18 11.68 7.19
C ASN A 147 12.52 10.97 5.87
N GLU A 148 11.58 10.97 4.90
CA GLU A 148 11.77 10.39 3.55
C GLU A 148 12.20 8.93 3.56
N LYS A 149 11.77 8.21 4.60
CA LYS A 149 12.05 6.80 4.75
C LYS A 149 11.13 5.90 3.91
N TYR A 150 10.02 6.41 3.39
CA TYR A 150 9.18 5.62 2.47
C TYR A 150 9.56 5.88 1.03
N GLU A 151 9.69 4.80 0.26
CA GLU A 151 9.74 4.90 -1.19
C GLU A 151 8.37 5.32 -1.75
N ILE A 152 8.37 6.35 -2.60
CA ILE A 152 7.16 6.86 -3.26
C ILE A 152 6.46 5.77 -4.07
N TYR A 153 7.22 4.87 -4.71
CA TYR A 153 6.66 3.76 -5.48
C TYR A 153 5.84 2.82 -4.59
N ALA A 154 6.34 2.50 -3.41
CA ALA A 154 5.65 1.65 -2.47
C ALA A 154 4.36 2.31 -1.92
N LEU A 155 4.41 3.62 -1.64
CA LEU A 155 3.24 4.40 -1.25
C LEU A 155 2.16 4.41 -2.34
N LYS A 156 2.54 4.60 -3.61
CA LYS A 156 1.62 4.56 -4.75
C LYS A 156 1.00 3.18 -4.98
N ARG A 157 1.72 2.11 -4.63
CA ARG A 157 1.25 0.73 -4.75
C ARG A 157 0.27 0.37 -3.62
N ALA A 158 0.54 0.82 -2.40
CA ALA A 158 -0.29 0.53 -1.24
C ALA A 158 -1.57 1.38 -1.18
N PHE A 159 -1.46 2.67 -1.56
CA PHE A 159 -2.50 3.66 -1.33
C PHE A 159 -2.96 4.34 -2.62
N ASP A 160 -4.28 4.50 -2.74
CA ASP A 160 -4.87 5.28 -3.83
C ASP A 160 -4.58 6.79 -3.68
N LEU A 161 -5.07 7.58 -4.63
CA LEU A 161 -4.86 9.02 -4.62
C LEU A 161 -5.46 9.71 -3.39
N MET A 162 -6.68 9.33 -2.98
CA MET A 162 -7.40 9.91 -1.84
C MET A 162 -6.81 9.48 -0.51
N GLU A 163 -6.42 8.22 -0.39
CA GLU A 163 -5.76 7.66 0.79
C GLU A 163 -4.42 8.35 1.04
N ARG A 164 -3.62 8.56 -0.02
CA ARG A 164 -2.37 9.33 0.07
C ARG A 164 -2.64 10.77 0.48
N THR A 165 -3.68 11.42 -0.04
CA THR A 165 -4.07 12.76 0.42
C THR A 165 -4.47 12.76 1.90
N GLY A 166 -5.23 11.77 2.38
CA GLY A 166 -5.57 11.62 3.80
C GLY A 166 -4.33 11.53 4.71
N ILE A 167 -3.34 10.73 4.30
CA ILE A 167 -2.03 10.65 4.97
C ILE A 167 -1.32 12.01 4.97
N GLY A 168 -1.38 12.74 3.85
CA GLY A 168 -0.82 14.10 3.75
C GLY A 168 -1.46 15.10 4.72
N ILE A 169 -2.77 15.04 4.90
CA ILE A 169 -3.49 15.89 5.86
C ILE A 169 -3.03 15.58 7.29
N ALA A 170 -2.84 14.30 7.63
CA ALA A 170 -2.32 13.90 8.94
C ALA A 170 -0.87 14.38 9.15
N LEU A 171 -0.02 14.29 8.12
CA LEU A 171 1.34 14.84 8.17
C LEU A 171 1.34 16.37 8.34
N ASP A 172 0.50 17.09 7.60
CA ASP A 172 0.36 18.55 7.72
C ASP A 172 -0.06 18.95 9.14
N LYS A 173 -1.01 18.22 9.76
CA LYS A 173 -1.46 18.47 11.13
C LYS A 173 -0.29 18.32 12.12
N ARG A 174 0.47 17.24 12.02
CA ARG A 174 1.68 17.00 12.83
C ARG A 174 2.72 18.12 12.66
N LEU A 175 2.91 18.61 11.44
CA LEU A 175 3.84 19.71 11.16
C LEU A 175 3.30 21.06 11.67
N GLY A 176 1.98 21.27 11.62
CA GLY A 176 1.30 22.47 12.12
C GLY A 176 1.31 22.59 13.64
N GLU A 177 1.07 21.49 14.36
CA GLU A 177 1.14 21.43 15.83
C GLU A 177 2.52 21.84 16.40
N ARG A 178 3.59 21.70 15.59
CA ARG A 178 4.95 22.11 15.95
C ARG A 178 5.24 23.59 15.77
N ARG A 179 4.44 24.33 14.99
CA ARG A 179 4.60 25.79 14.81
C ARG A 179 4.09 26.62 16.00
N GLY A 180 3.24 26.03 16.84
CA GLY A 180 2.65 26.69 18.02
C GLY A 180 3.33 26.40 19.36
N ARG A 181 4.39 25.57 19.40
CA ARG A 181 5.13 25.24 20.62
C ARG A 181 6.61 25.61 20.46
N ASN A 182 7.14 26.39 21.40
CA ASN A 182 8.57 26.64 21.55
C ASN A 182 9.29 25.36 22.03
N ASN A 183 9.43 24.36 21.16
CA ASN A 183 10.18 23.15 21.47
C ASN A 183 11.64 23.30 21.02
N VAL A 184 12.55 23.23 21.99
CA VAL A 184 14.03 23.30 21.86
C VAL A 184 14.60 22.17 20.98
N HIS A 185 13.82 21.10 20.72
CA HIS A 185 14.16 20.02 19.77
C HIS A 185 13.84 20.33 18.29
N ASN A 186 13.73 21.62 17.93
CA ASN A 186 13.42 22.06 16.57
C ASN A 186 14.59 21.87 15.58
N SER A 187 14.87 20.62 15.22
CA SER A 187 15.73 20.29 14.07
C SER A 187 14.99 20.37 12.73
N ALA A 188 13.70 20.71 12.70
CA ALA A 188 12.96 20.88 11.44
C ALA A 188 13.52 22.04 10.59
N HIS A 189 14.16 23.04 11.20
CA HIS A 189 14.89 24.07 10.46
C HIS A 189 16.19 23.57 9.79
N LEU A 190 16.67 22.38 10.14
CA LEU A 190 17.88 21.78 9.55
C LEU A 190 17.57 20.88 8.34
N PHE A 191 16.33 20.40 8.16
CA PHE A 191 15.96 19.48 7.07
C PHE A 191 15.20 20.12 5.91
N PHE A 192 14.60 21.29 6.12
CA PHE A 192 13.83 21.99 5.09
C PHE A 192 14.53 23.29 4.77
N GLY A 193 15.23 23.34 3.62
CA GLY A 193 15.85 24.57 3.14
C GLY A 193 14.91 25.76 3.29
N LYS A 194 15.44 26.91 3.77
CA LYS A 194 14.67 28.13 3.97
C LYS A 194 13.79 28.41 2.73
N GLY A 195 12.48 28.48 2.92
CA GLY A 195 11.52 28.92 1.89
C GLY A 195 10.64 27.84 1.25
N THR A 196 10.85 26.55 1.50
CA THR A 196 9.98 25.52 0.90
C THR A 196 8.64 25.41 1.64
N LYS A 197 7.52 25.61 0.93
CA LYS A 197 6.17 25.46 1.50
C LYS A 197 5.93 24.00 1.91
N THR A 198 5.41 23.78 3.13
CA THR A 198 5.06 22.46 3.68
C THR A 198 4.25 21.59 2.71
N ARG A 199 3.34 22.22 1.96
CA ARG A 199 2.48 21.56 0.96
C ARG A 199 3.26 20.92 -0.18
N THR A 200 4.35 21.54 -0.63
CA THR A 200 5.23 21.02 -1.67
C THR A 200 6.01 19.80 -1.19
N ILE A 201 6.46 19.85 0.07
CA ILE A 201 7.12 18.73 0.74
C ILE A 201 6.15 17.55 0.85
N THR A 202 4.94 17.79 1.37
CA THR A 202 3.89 16.78 1.52
C THR A 202 3.52 16.16 0.16
N SER A 203 3.30 16.97 -0.88
CA SER A 203 2.94 16.45 -2.21
C SER A 203 4.01 15.59 -2.84
N ASN A 204 5.28 15.96 -2.68
CA ASN A 204 6.41 15.22 -3.25
C ASN A 204 6.57 13.87 -2.54
N ARG A 205 6.53 13.88 -1.20
CA ARG A 205 6.70 12.67 -0.38
C ARG A 205 5.62 11.63 -0.60
N LEU A 206 4.41 12.06 -0.95
CA LEU A 206 3.29 11.17 -1.24
C LEU A 206 3.16 10.84 -2.73
N GLY A 207 4.03 11.38 -3.58
CA GLY A 207 3.98 11.18 -5.02
C GLY A 207 2.68 11.66 -5.66
N LEU A 208 2.14 12.79 -5.18
CA LEU A 208 0.91 13.41 -5.70
C LEU A 208 1.14 14.26 -6.95
N GLY A 209 2.39 14.39 -7.38
CA GLY A 209 2.79 15.08 -8.60
C GLY A 209 2.98 16.59 -8.42
N SER A 210 2.01 17.28 -7.79
CA SER A 210 2.14 18.71 -7.53
C SER A 210 1.45 19.16 -6.24
N HIS A 211 1.93 20.28 -5.68
CA HIS A 211 1.30 20.90 -4.51
C HIS A 211 -0.11 21.44 -4.83
N PHE A 212 -0.37 21.86 -6.08
CA PHE A 212 -1.70 22.27 -6.54
C PHE A 212 -2.68 21.11 -6.50
N THR A 213 -2.28 19.94 -7.01
CA THR A 213 -3.07 18.71 -6.98
C THR A 213 -3.38 18.30 -5.54
N TYR A 214 -2.38 18.39 -4.65
CA TYR A 214 -2.59 18.10 -3.23
C TYR A 214 -3.62 19.03 -2.58
N GLU A 215 -3.54 20.34 -2.83
CA GLU A 215 -4.51 21.31 -2.28
C GLU A 215 -5.92 21.09 -2.82
N GLN A 216 -6.07 20.77 -4.12
CA GLN A 216 -7.36 20.42 -4.71
C GLN A 216 -7.97 19.18 -4.04
N LEU A 217 -7.19 18.11 -3.94
CA LEU A 217 -7.62 16.85 -3.30
C LEU A 217 -7.96 17.05 -1.83
N LYS A 218 -7.17 17.86 -1.11
CA LYS A 218 -7.42 18.19 0.30
C LYS A 218 -8.77 18.88 0.46
N LYS A 219 -9.08 19.86 -0.39
CA LYS A 219 -10.39 20.55 -0.37
C LYS A 219 -11.55 19.61 -0.75
N ILE A 220 -11.33 18.68 -1.69
CA ILE A 220 -12.32 17.66 -2.04
C ILE A 220 -12.63 16.76 -0.84
N LEU A 221 -11.60 16.29 -0.12
CA LEU A 221 -11.79 15.48 1.10
C LEU A 221 -12.47 16.27 2.22
N GLN A 222 -12.12 17.55 2.41
CA GLN A 222 -12.75 18.43 3.40
C GLN A 222 -14.21 18.73 3.09
N HIS A 223 -14.59 18.80 1.80
CA HIS A 223 -15.97 18.99 1.40
C HIS A 223 -16.85 17.77 1.74
N GLY A 224 -16.29 16.56 1.67
CA GLY A 224 -16.94 15.34 2.15
C GLY A 224 -18.07 14.80 1.26
N ASP A 225 -18.20 15.26 0.00
CA ASP A 225 -19.15 14.68 -0.96
C ASP A 225 -18.67 13.30 -1.45
N LYS A 226 -19.42 12.27 -1.08
CA LYS A 226 -19.15 10.86 -1.40
C LYS A 226 -19.09 10.61 -2.89
N GLU A 227 -20.03 11.15 -3.65
CA GLU A 227 -20.14 10.87 -5.07
C GLU A 227 -19.00 11.58 -5.82
N LEU A 228 -18.68 12.81 -5.41
CA LEU A 228 -17.53 13.53 -5.95
C LEU A 228 -16.21 12.80 -5.68
N ILE A 229 -15.99 12.33 -4.45
CA ILE A 229 -14.79 11.56 -4.08
C ILE A 229 -14.71 10.24 -4.87
N LYS A 230 -15.85 9.56 -5.03
CA LYS A 230 -15.95 8.34 -5.84
C LYS A 230 -15.55 8.58 -7.28
N GLN A 231 -16.08 9.63 -7.91
CA GLN A 231 -15.79 9.94 -9.31
C GLN A 231 -14.32 10.28 -9.55
N VAL A 232 -13.66 10.97 -8.61
CA VAL A 232 -12.22 11.21 -8.71
C VAL A 232 -11.42 9.92 -8.50
N ARG A 233 -11.83 9.06 -7.55
CA ARG A 233 -11.18 7.75 -7.33
C ARG A 233 -11.30 6.82 -8.54
N GLU A 234 -12.46 6.80 -9.18
CA GLU A 234 -12.75 6.04 -10.40
C GLU A 234 -12.15 6.69 -11.66
N LYS A 235 -11.44 7.83 -11.51
CA LYS A 235 -10.85 8.62 -12.61
C LYS A 235 -11.87 9.14 -13.64
N LYS A 236 -13.15 9.19 -13.27
CA LYS A 236 -14.22 9.83 -14.07
C LYS A 236 -14.10 11.36 -14.06
N LEU A 237 -13.62 11.91 -12.94
CA LEU A 237 -13.28 13.32 -12.80
C LEU A 237 -11.81 13.51 -12.45
N THR A 238 -11.20 14.53 -13.04
CA THR A 238 -9.86 14.97 -12.62
C THR A 238 -9.97 15.73 -11.28
N PRO A 239 -8.91 15.75 -10.46
CA PRO A 239 -8.89 16.54 -9.22
C PRO A 239 -9.20 18.03 -9.45
N TYR A 240 -8.75 18.57 -10.59
CA TYR A 240 -9.04 19.96 -10.96
C TYR A 240 -10.55 20.16 -11.26
N ALA A 241 -11.15 19.30 -12.09
CA ALA A 241 -12.56 19.40 -12.42
C ALA A 241 -13.45 19.27 -11.18
N ALA A 242 -13.17 18.28 -10.32
CA ALA A 242 -13.89 18.10 -9.06
C ALA A 242 -13.73 19.31 -8.11
N TYR A 243 -12.55 19.90 -8.07
CA TYR A 243 -12.33 21.12 -7.30
C TYR A 243 -13.14 22.32 -7.83
N GLN A 244 -13.31 22.46 -9.15
CA GLN A 244 -14.15 23.51 -9.71
C GLN A 244 -15.64 23.31 -9.38
N CYS A 245 -16.13 22.05 -9.34
CA CYS A 245 -17.48 21.73 -8.89
C CYS A 245 -17.75 22.28 -7.47
N ILE A 246 -16.76 22.14 -6.57
CA ILE A 246 -16.83 22.69 -5.21
C ILE A 246 -16.80 24.22 -5.22
N LYS A 247 -15.89 24.82 -6.01
CA LYS A 247 -15.71 26.28 -6.02
C LYS A 247 -16.94 27.02 -6.54
N ASN A 248 -17.67 26.45 -7.49
CA ASN A 248 -18.76 27.11 -8.20
C ASN A 248 -20.15 26.87 -7.58
N ASN A 249 -20.27 26.24 -6.40
CA ASN A 249 -21.54 26.02 -5.67
C ASN A 249 -22.69 25.49 -6.56
N ASN A 250 -22.45 24.35 -7.23
CA ASN A 250 -23.32 23.61 -8.17
C ASN A 250 -22.98 23.79 -9.64
N LEU A 251 -22.64 22.67 -10.29
CA LEU A 251 -23.19 22.32 -11.60
C LEU A 251 -23.10 20.79 -11.72
N GLN A 252 -24.24 20.20 -12.12
CA GLN A 252 -24.53 18.77 -12.31
C GLN A 252 -23.27 17.91 -12.47
N LEU A 253 -23.09 16.92 -11.57
CA LEU A 253 -22.13 15.82 -11.78
C LEU A 253 -22.36 15.31 -13.21
N PRO A 254 -21.34 15.29 -14.09
CA PRO A 254 -21.55 14.89 -15.46
C PRO A 254 -22.15 13.48 -15.45
N SER A 255 -23.38 13.37 -15.96
CA SER A 255 -24.00 12.08 -16.21
C SER A 255 -23.07 11.31 -17.13
N SER A 256 -22.88 10.03 -16.81
CA SER A 256 -22.01 9.06 -17.47
C SER A 256 -22.08 9.15 -19.00
N GLN A 257 -21.35 10.07 -19.61
CA GLN A 257 -21.10 10.04 -21.04
C GLN A 257 -19.80 9.27 -21.23
N SER A 258 -20.00 8.02 -21.64
CA SER A 258 -19.04 7.16 -22.29
C SER A 258 -18.13 7.96 -23.22
N PHE A 259 -16.89 8.17 -22.80
CA PHE A 259 -15.80 8.40 -23.74
C PHE A 259 -15.54 7.07 -24.45
N HIS A 260 -16.19 6.90 -25.61
CA HIS A 260 -15.66 5.99 -26.61
C HIS A 260 -14.40 6.63 -27.19
N LEU A 261 -13.30 5.88 -27.03
CA LEU A 261 -12.01 5.89 -27.75
C LEU A 261 -11.53 7.21 -28.37
#